data_AF-A0A3D8TSC1-F1
#
_entry.id   AF-A0A3D8TSC1-F1
#
_cell.length_a   1.000
_cell.length_b   1.000
_cell.length_c   1.000
_cell.angle_alpha   90.00
_cell.angle_beta   90.00
_cell.angle_gamma   90.00
#
_symmetry.space_group_name_H-M   'P 1'
#
loop_
_entity.id
_entity.type
_entity.pdbx_description
1 polymer ?
#
loop_
_entity_poly.entity_id
_entity_poly.type
_entity_poly.pdbx_seq_one_letter_code
_entity_poly.pdbx_strand_id
1 'polypeptide(L)'
;MRKRWWALGSVLLICLGILFFQPSEVKAAGNTEEVINWFKAREGKVTYSMANRNGPYSYDCSSAVYHALIEGGFLPKGTAIGNTESLYALEGKLLVAISASEVKRGDIFVSGTKGGSSGGNGHTGVFTSSSTIIHCNATSNGISETPVIGWVGGPPTYYYRLIGSTNDFPRPAIDESVAIVRYVPGYGVNGYRSDGTVIPGSNLNLKHGTSWKTFGSKMIKGREMFLVGNNYYLPREYTNLDASVLTVNYTPGYGVNTYHRNGQWTGKRLPTGSSWKAYGFEMINGQIMYGIGTNEYLPKRYTQFGNGK
;
A
#
# COMPACT_ATOMS: atom_id res chain seq x y z
N MET A 1 -56.92 -45.95 8.74
CA MET A 1 -55.82 -45.07 8.31
C MET A 1 -55.09 -44.51 9.53
N ARG A 2 -53.94 -45.09 9.93
CA ARG A 2 -52.99 -44.50 10.88
C ARG A 2 -51.59 -44.91 10.43
N LYS A 3 -50.79 -43.96 9.92
CA LYS A 3 -49.41 -44.19 9.46
C LYS A 3 -48.43 -43.80 10.59
N ARG A 4 -47.56 -44.75 10.93
CA ARG A 4 -46.38 -44.58 11.77
C ARG A 4 -45.36 -43.68 11.07
N TRP A 5 -44.72 -42.78 11.82
CA TRP A 5 -43.53 -42.05 11.41
C TRP A 5 -42.30 -42.65 12.10
N TRP A 6 -41.24 -42.85 11.34
CA TRP A 6 -39.91 -43.21 11.83
C TRP A 6 -39.13 -41.94 12.14
N ALA A 7 -38.46 -41.89 13.29
CA ALA A 7 -37.50 -40.85 13.63
C ALA A 7 -36.15 -41.18 12.99
N LEU A 8 -35.65 -40.29 12.13
CA LEU A 8 -34.25 -40.28 11.68
C LEU A 8 -33.54 -39.16 12.42
N GLY A 9 -32.51 -39.53 13.20
CA GLY A 9 -31.67 -38.60 13.93
C GLY A 9 -30.88 -37.71 12.98
N SER A 10 -30.97 -36.39 13.22
CA SER A 10 -30.15 -35.40 12.54
C SER A 10 -28.78 -35.31 13.22
N VAL A 11 -27.74 -35.75 12.51
CA VAL A 11 -26.35 -35.43 12.86
C VAL A 11 -26.13 -33.96 12.53
N LEU A 12 -25.90 -33.15 13.56
CA LEU A 12 -25.57 -31.74 13.44
C LEU A 12 -24.12 -31.63 12.94
N LEU A 13 -23.94 -31.44 11.64
CA LEU A 13 -22.66 -31.06 11.06
C LEU A 13 -22.37 -29.61 11.48
N ILE A 14 -21.51 -29.43 12.48
CA ILE A 14 -21.00 -28.11 12.84
C ILE A 14 -20.01 -27.71 11.75
N CYS A 15 -20.50 -27.02 10.72
CA CYS A 15 -19.67 -26.24 9.82
C CYS A 15 -19.00 -25.14 10.65
N LEU A 16 -17.75 -25.37 11.09
CA LEU A 16 -16.88 -24.27 11.49
C LEU A 16 -16.75 -23.34 10.28
N GLY A 17 -17.47 -22.21 10.37
CA GLY A 17 -17.37 -21.13 9.40
C GLY A 17 -15.91 -20.73 9.28
N ILE A 18 -15.34 -20.97 8.09
CA ILE A 18 -14.13 -20.29 7.65
C ILE A 18 -14.50 -18.81 7.69
N LEU A 19 -14.03 -18.10 8.72
CA LEU A 19 -14.01 -16.65 8.70
C LEU A 19 -13.21 -16.26 7.46
N PHE A 20 -13.93 -15.88 6.41
CA PHE A 20 -13.37 -15.11 5.32
C PHE A 20 -12.83 -13.84 5.97
N PHE A 21 -11.53 -13.82 6.27
CA PHE A 21 -10.80 -12.57 6.39
C PHE A 21 -11.03 -11.87 5.06
N GLN A 22 -11.92 -10.87 5.06
CA GLN A 22 -11.97 -9.93 3.96
C GLN A 22 -10.54 -9.38 3.86
N PRO A 23 -9.86 -9.50 2.71
CA PRO A 23 -8.59 -8.82 2.54
C PRO A 23 -8.85 -7.36 2.87
N SER A 24 -8.12 -6.83 3.85
CA SER A 24 -8.12 -5.40 4.17
C SER A 24 -8.10 -4.65 2.85
N GLU A 25 -9.09 -3.77 2.63
CA GLU A 25 -9.23 -3.01 1.39
C GLU A 25 -7.86 -2.62 0.86
N VAL A 26 -7.56 -3.08 -0.35
CA VAL A 26 -6.35 -2.68 -1.06
C VAL A 26 -6.43 -1.18 -1.19
N LYS A 27 -5.63 -0.47 -0.40
CA LYS A 27 -5.49 0.98 -0.42
C LYS A 27 -5.32 1.38 -1.89
N ALA A 28 -6.34 2.03 -2.48
CA ALA A 28 -6.21 2.58 -3.82
C ALA A 28 -4.93 3.40 -3.84
N ALA A 29 -4.05 3.13 -4.80
CA ALA A 29 -2.79 3.85 -4.87
C ALA A 29 -3.10 5.33 -5.13
N GLY A 30 -2.74 6.21 -4.21
CA GLY A 30 -2.97 7.64 -4.35
C GLY A 30 -2.09 8.24 -5.44
N ASN A 31 -2.48 9.37 -6.02
CA ASN A 31 -1.74 10.03 -7.10
C ASN A 31 -1.24 11.40 -6.63
N THR A 32 0.08 11.56 -6.48
CA THR A 32 0.67 12.84 -6.03
C THR A 32 0.53 13.96 -7.05
N GLU A 33 0.35 13.66 -8.34
CA GLU A 33 0.07 14.70 -9.34
C GLU A 33 -1.35 15.22 -9.19
N GLU A 34 -2.33 14.39 -8.80
CA GLU A 34 -3.67 14.89 -8.46
C GLU A 34 -3.67 15.78 -7.21
N VAL A 35 -2.82 15.46 -6.23
CA VAL A 35 -2.57 16.36 -5.08
C VAL A 35 -2.07 17.72 -5.58
N ILE A 36 -1.04 17.74 -6.44
CA ILE A 36 -0.47 19.00 -6.98
C ILE A 36 -1.47 19.74 -7.88
N ASN A 37 -2.19 19.01 -8.75
CA ASN A 37 -3.20 19.56 -9.65
C ASN A 37 -4.34 20.23 -8.87
N TRP A 38 -4.74 19.67 -7.73
CA TRP A 38 -5.73 20.28 -6.85
C TRP A 38 -5.30 21.67 -6.38
N PHE A 39 -4.02 21.83 -5.99
CA PHE A 39 -3.46 23.13 -5.64
C PHE A 39 -3.37 24.05 -6.87
N LYS A 40 -2.79 23.58 -7.97
CA LYS A 40 -2.62 24.36 -9.21
C LYS A 40 -3.94 24.86 -9.79
N ALA A 41 -5.00 24.08 -9.68
CA ALA A 41 -6.35 24.49 -10.10
C ALA A 41 -6.87 25.72 -9.33
N ARG A 42 -6.39 25.93 -8.09
CA ARG A 42 -6.81 26.97 -7.14
C ARG A 42 -5.77 28.07 -6.92
N GLU A 43 -4.58 27.93 -7.49
CA GLU A 43 -3.50 28.92 -7.42
C GLU A 43 -4.00 30.28 -7.92
N GLY A 44 -3.85 31.32 -7.09
CA GLY A 44 -4.34 32.68 -7.38
C GLY A 44 -5.87 32.85 -7.44
N LYS A 45 -6.67 31.83 -7.12
CA LYS A 45 -8.15 31.88 -7.22
C LYS A 45 -8.88 31.77 -5.87
N VAL A 46 -8.14 31.50 -4.80
CA VAL A 46 -8.67 31.32 -3.44
C VAL A 46 -7.86 32.15 -2.47
N THR A 47 -8.44 32.47 -1.32
CA THR A 47 -7.80 33.28 -0.27
C THR A 47 -7.34 32.42 0.91
N TYR A 48 -6.46 32.97 1.75
CA TYR A 48 -6.04 32.31 2.98
C TYR A 48 -7.03 32.63 4.12
N SER A 49 -7.52 31.62 4.83
CA SER A 49 -8.35 31.79 6.02
C SER A 49 -8.27 30.59 6.95
N MET A 50 -7.90 30.82 8.21
CA MET A 50 -8.00 29.80 9.27
C MET A 50 -9.44 29.64 9.80
N ALA A 51 -10.30 30.64 9.63
CA ALA A 51 -11.71 30.58 10.04
C ALA A 51 -12.56 29.86 8.99
N ASN A 52 -12.41 30.25 7.72
CA ASN A 52 -13.14 29.70 6.59
C ASN A 52 -12.23 28.77 5.77
N ARG A 53 -11.74 27.70 6.39
CA ARG A 53 -10.63 26.90 5.85
C ARG A 53 -11.04 25.74 4.93
N ASN A 54 -12.32 25.48 4.74
CA ASN A 54 -12.80 24.25 4.06
C ASN A 54 -13.40 24.51 2.67
N GLY A 55 -13.01 25.61 2.03
CA GLY A 55 -13.49 26.00 0.71
C GLY A 55 -14.90 26.60 0.68
N PRO A 56 -15.41 26.90 -0.53
CA PRO A 56 -14.70 26.78 -1.80
C PRO A 56 -13.76 27.96 -2.08
N TYR A 57 -13.91 29.09 -1.38
CA TYR A 57 -13.20 30.34 -1.68
C TYR A 57 -11.94 30.58 -0.84
N SER A 58 -11.76 29.81 0.23
CA SER A 58 -10.63 29.96 1.13
C SER A 58 -10.21 28.67 1.81
N TYR A 59 -8.92 28.60 2.12
CA TYR A 59 -8.27 27.47 2.78
C TYR A 59 -7.18 27.99 3.73
N ASP A 60 -6.63 27.13 4.58
CA ASP A 60 -5.34 27.37 5.21
C ASP A 60 -4.33 26.31 4.76
N CYS A 61 -3.09 26.41 5.25
CA CYS A 61 -2.00 25.54 4.85
C CYS A 61 -2.36 24.05 4.99
N SER A 62 -2.89 23.66 6.15
CA SER A 62 -3.15 22.25 6.46
C SER A 62 -4.48 21.76 5.87
N SER A 63 -5.53 22.58 5.82
CA SER A 63 -6.78 22.19 5.17
C SER A 63 -6.58 21.98 3.67
N ALA A 64 -5.78 22.83 3.02
CA ALA A 64 -5.42 22.67 1.62
C ALA A 64 -4.73 21.32 1.37
N VAL A 65 -3.78 20.93 2.22
CA VAL A 65 -3.12 19.61 2.12
C VAL A 65 -4.13 18.46 2.33
N TYR A 66 -5.01 18.54 3.33
CA TYR A 66 -6.05 17.50 3.55
C TYR A 66 -6.98 17.35 2.35
N HIS A 67 -7.49 18.45 1.79
CA HIS A 67 -8.34 18.40 0.62
C HIS A 67 -7.61 17.84 -0.60
N ALA A 68 -6.36 18.24 -0.82
CA ALA A 68 -5.54 17.72 -1.90
C ALA A 68 -5.24 16.21 -1.73
N LEU A 69 -5.01 15.74 -0.50
CA LEU A 69 -4.82 14.32 -0.19
C LEU A 69 -6.08 13.48 -0.42
N ILE A 70 -7.27 14.03 -0.16
CA ILE A 70 -8.54 13.39 -0.49
C ILE A 70 -8.72 13.32 -2.01
N GLU A 71 -8.43 14.41 -2.74
CA GLU A 71 -8.50 14.42 -4.21
C GLU A 71 -7.53 13.41 -4.82
N GLY A 72 -6.30 13.37 -4.32
CA GLY A 72 -5.27 12.43 -4.72
C GLY A 72 -5.51 10.99 -4.26
N GLY A 73 -6.64 10.67 -3.60
CA GLY A 73 -6.99 9.31 -3.19
C GLY A 73 -6.13 8.74 -2.05
N PHE A 74 -5.35 9.56 -1.35
CA PHE A 74 -4.55 9.14 -0.19
C PHE A 74 -5.37 9.08 1.10
N LEU A 75 -6.47 9.83 1.15
CA LEU A 75 -7.46 9.81 2.22
C LEU A 75 -8.85 9.51 1.65
N PRO A 76 -9.70 8.73 2.35
CA PRO A 76 -11.08 8.48 1.91
C PRO A 76 -11.89 9.76 1.70
N LYS A 77 -12.82 9.74 0.75
CA LYS A 77 -13.82 10.81 0.59
C LYS A 77 -14.61 10.98 1.90
N GLY A 78 -14.81 12.22 2.33
CA GLY A 78 -15.49 12.54 3.59
C GLY A 78 -14.59 12.49 4.84
N THR A 79 -13.28 12.24 4.69
CA THR A 79 -12.32 12.40 5.80
C THR A 79 -12.45 13.79 6.40
N ALA A 80 -12.57 13.86 7.73
CA ALA A 80 -12.62 15.12 8.45
C ALA A 80 -11.34 15.93 8.20
N ILE A 81 -11.50 17.21 7.88
CA ILE A 81 -10.38 18.10 7.56
C ILE A 81 -9.65 18.50 8.83
N GLY A 82 -8.46 17.95 9.01
CA GLY A 82 -7.62 18.17 10.18
C GLY A 82 -6.79 19.46 10.10
N ASN A 83 -5.83 19.57 10.99
CA ASN A 83 -4.87 20.66 11.08
C ASN A 83 -3.42 20.13 11.01
N THR A 84 -2.43 21.00 11.27
CA THR A 84 -1.01 20.63 11.27
C THR A 84 -0.68 19.50 12.26
N GLU A 85 -1.30 19.46 13.43
CA GLU A 85 -1.07 18.39 14.42
C GLU A 85 -1.59 17.05 13.94
N SER A 86 -2.78 17.03 13.35
CA SER A 86 -3.32 15.80 12.81
C SER A 86 -2.57 15.32 11.58
N LEU A 87 -1.88 16.21 10.83
CA LEU A 87 -0.94 15.79 9.79
C LEU A 87 0.25 15.04 10.39
N TYR A 88 0.85 15.51 11.48
CA TYR A 88 1.90 14.75 12.19
C TYR A 88 1.40 13.37 12.64
N ALA A 89 0.13 13.25 13.04
CA ALA A 89 -0.46 11.97 13.42
C ALA A 89 -0.61 10.95 12.26
N LEU A 90 -0.36 11.37 11.01
CA LEU A 90 -0.30 10.50 9.83
C LEU A 90 1.11 9.91 9.59
N GLU A 91 2.13 10.37 10.32
CA GLU A 91 3.47 9.78 10.29
C GLU A 91 3.43 8.29 10.65
N GLY A 92 4.12 7.47 9.86
CA GLY A 92 4.13 6.01 9.97
C GLY A 92 2.86 5.31 9.44
N LYS A 93 1.81 6.06 9.06
CA LYS A 93 0.55 5.50 8.49
C LYS A 93 0.39 5.84 7.01
N LEU A 94 0.49 7.13 6.71
CA LEU A 94 0.43 7.67 5.34
C LEU A 94 1.71 8.42 4.98
N LEU A 95 2.42 8.99 5.96
CA LEU A 95 3.62 9.77 5.76
C LEU A 95 4.86 8.98 6.24
N VAL A 96 5.84 8.78 5.36
CA VAL A 96 7.18 8.28 5.73
C VAL A 96 8.11 9.46 5.85
N ALA A 97 8.77 9.62 6.99
CA ALA A 97 9.78 10.66 7.16
C ALA A 97 10.96 10.42 6.20
N ILE A 98 11.42 11.50 5.56
CA ILE A 98 12.59 11.51 4.67
C ILE A 98 13.51 12.66 5.07
N SER A 99 14.78 12.58 4.67
CA SER A 99 15.72 13.69 4.81
C SER A 99 15.45 14.80 3.79
N ALA A 100 15.88 16.02 4.09
CA ALA A 100 15.76 17.16 3.18
C ALA A 100 16.41 16.89 1.81
N SER A 101 17.50 16.11 1.76
CA SER A 101 18.21 15.74 0.54
C SER A 101 17.45 14.75 -0.35
N GLU A 102 16.46 14.04 0.18
CA GLU A 102 15.67 13.04 -0.56
C GLU A 102 14.39 13.62 -1.16
N VAL A 103 14.08 14.87 -0.84
CA VAL A 103 12.86 15.56 -1.27
C VAL A 103 12.77 15.61 -2.79
N LYS A 104 11.59 15.24 -3.30
CA LYS A 104 11.22 15.38 -4.70
C LYS A 104 9.78 15.88 -4.84
N ARG A 105 9.41 16.20 -6.08
CA ARG A 105 8.03 16.53 -6.44
C ARG A 105 7.04 15.49 -5.89
N GLY A 106 5.99 15.97 -5.23
CA GLY A 106 4.93 15.15 -4.63
C GLY A 106 5.15 14.81 -3.15
N ASP A 107 6.33 15.09 -2.59
CA ASP A 107 6.55 14.99 -1.15
C ASP A 107 5.86 16.16 -0.41
N ILE A 108 5.67 16.03 0.90
CA ILE A 108 5.00 17.00 1.77
C ILE A 108 6.01 17.53 2.80
N PHE A 109 5.96 18.83 3.10
CA PHE A 109 6.63 19.35 4.30
C PHE A 109 5.59 19.70 5.37
N VAL A 110 5.99 19.57 6.64
CA VAL A 110 5.24 20.07 7.79
C VAL A 110 6.22 20.75 8.74
N SER A 111 6.04 22.04 8.97
CA SER A 111 6.90 22.88 9.81
C SER A 111 6.19 23.31 11.09
N GLY A 112 7.00 23.51 12.13
CA GLY A 112 6.59 23.83 13.49
C GLY A 112 6.82 22.66 14.45
N THR A 113 6.85 22.95 15.75
CA THR A 113 7.09 21.94 16.79
C THR A 113 5.88 21.00 16.93
N LYS A 114 6.09 19.69 16.81
CA LYS A 114 5.05 18.67 17.07
C LYS A 114 4.41 18.90 18.46
N GLY A 115 3.08 19.00 18.53
CA GLY A 115 2.34 19.34 19.74
C GLY A 115 2.18 20.85 20.01
N GLY A 116 2.73 21.72 19.16
CA GLY A 116 2.70 23.18 19.31
C GLY A 116 2.38 23.96 18.03
N SER A 117 2.07 23.27 16.93
CA SER A 117 1.82 23.81 15.58
C SER A 117 0.34 24.06 15.28
N SER A 118 -0.53 24.09 16.30
CA SER A 118 -1.93 24.48 16.14
C SER A 118 -2.08 25.96 15.80
N GLY A 119 -3.15 26.31 15.08
CA GLY A 119 -3.39 27.69 14.62
C GLY A 119 -2.33 28.14 13.60
N GLY A 120 -1.81 29.35 13.78
CA GLY A 120 -0.79 29.96 12.89
C GLY A 120 0.65 29.52 13.15
N ASN A 121 0.90 28.64 14.12
CA ASN A 121 2.25 28.24 14.53
C ASN A 121 2.86 27.13 13.67
N GLY A 122 2.06 26.55 12.76
CA GLY A 122 2.48 25.52 11.84
C GLY A 122 2.40 25.96 10.38
N HIS A 123 3.14 25.27 9.51
CA HIS A 123 3.04 25.48 8.07
C HIS A 123 3.24 24.18 7.30
N THR A 124 2.58 24.03 6.15
CA THR A 124 2.62 22.80 5.37
C THR A 124 2.23 23.07 3.93
N GLY A 125 2.66 22.18 3.04
CA GLY A 125 2.44 22.24 1.62
C GLY A 125 3.08 21.07 0.91
N VAL A 126 3.11 21.13 -0.42
CA VAL A 126 3.55 20.03 -1.28
C VAL A 126 4.72 20.51 -2.14
N PHE A 127 5.75 19.70 -2.29
CA PHE A 127 6.86 19.97 -3.19
C PHE A 127 6.41 19.82 -4.64
N THR A 128 6.71 20.81 -5.48
CA THR A 128 6.52 20.74 -6.94
C THR A 128 7.83 20.46 -7.67
N SER A 129 8.96 20.65 -6.99
CA SER A 129 10.31 20.18 -7.35
C SER A 129 11.15 20.04 -6.08
N SER A 130 12.45 19.74 -6.18
CA SER A 130 13.35 19.74 -5.02
C SER A 130 13.61 21.15 -4.46
N SER A 131 13.26 22.22 -5.18
CA SER A 131 13.52 23.62 -4.79
C SER A 131 12.28 24.51 -4.76
N THR A 132 11.10 23.98 -5.09
CA THR A 132 9.83 24.72 -5.12
C THR A 132 8.71 23.96 -4.42
N ILE A 133 7.80 24.72 -3.79
CA ILE A 133 6.63 24.22 -3.07
C ILE A 133 5.37 24.95 -3.54
N ILE A 134 4.23 24.26 -3.49
CA ILE A 134 2.91 24.87 -3.61
C ILE A 134 2.14 24.70 -2.30
N HIS A 135 1.55 25.78 -1.81
CA HIS A 135 0.97 25.82 -0.48
C HIS A 135 -0.04 26.96 -0.34
N CYS A 136 -0.91 26.87 0.66
CA CYS A 136 -1.81 27.97 1.02
C CYS A 136 -1.19 28.77 2.17
N ASN A 137 -0.95 30.07 1.96
CA ASN A 137 -0.24 30.92 2.92
C ASN A 137 -0.83 32.32 3.04
N ALA A 138 -0.60 32.92 4.21
CA ALA A 138 -1.08 34.26 4.52
C ALA A 138 -0.38 35.35 3.69
N THR A 139 0.93 35.22 3.44
CA THR A 139 1.75 36.22 2.73
C THR A 139 1.26 36.49 1.32
N SER A 140 0.93 35.44 0.57
CA SER A 140 0.33 35.53 -0.77
C SER A 140 -1.21 35.61 -0.74
N ASN A 141 -1.82 35.63 0.45
CA ASN A 141 -3.26 35.57 0.66
C ASN A 141 -3.96 34.52 -0.21
N GLY A 142 -3.53 33.27 -0.15
CA GLY A 142 -4.10 32.21 -0.98
C GLY A 142 -3.13 31.08 -1.26
N ILE A 143 -3.42 30.34 -2.34
CA ILE A 143 -2.51 29.31 -2.85
C ILE A 143 -1.54 29.94 -3.83
N SER A 144 -0.24 29.71 -3.61
CA SER A 144 0.86 30.13 -4.48
C SER A 144 1.98 29.10 -4.50
N GLU A 145 2.70 29.05 -5.62
CA GLU A 145 3.97 28.35 -5.73
C GLU A 145 5.14 29.28 -5.42
N THR A 146 6.07 28.81 -4.58
CA THR A 146 7.20 29.60 -4.10
C THR A 146 8.47 28.75 -4.01
N PRO A 147 9.68 29.36 -3.97
CA PRO A 147 10.89 28.64 -3.61
C PRO A 147 10.79 28.02 -2.21
N VAL A 148 11.55 26.95 -1.95
CA VAL A 148 11.63 26.32 -0.61
C VAL A 148 12.25 27.28 0.41
N ILE A 149 13.39 27.87 0.05
CA ILE A 149 14.16 28.77 0.92
C ILE A 149 13.31 30.01 1.22
N GLY A 150 13.05 30.24 2.50
CA GLY A 150 12.25 31.38 2.99
C GLY A 150 10.74 31.12 3.08
N TRP A 151 10.22 29.99 2.58
CA TRP A 151 8.76 29.77 2.51
C TRP A 151 8.25 28.50 3.19
N VAL A 152 9.09 27.48 3.41
CA VAL A 152 8.65 26.28 4.16
C VAL A 152 8.31 26.56 5.63
N GLY A 153 8.55 27.78 6.13
CA GLY A 153 8.32 28.19 7.51
C GLY A 153 9.56 28.04 8.40
N GLY A 154 9.40 28.24 9.70
CA GLY A 154 10.48 28.16 10.68
C GLY A 154 10.79 26.73 11.16
N PRO A 155 12.02 26.47 11.64
CA PRO A 155 12.39 25.16 12.16
C PRO A 155 11.62 24.82 13.46
N PRO A 156 11.35 23.52 13.72
CA PRO A 156 11.74 22.39 12.88
C PRO A 156 10.84 22.22 11.65
N THR A 157 11.44 21.80 10.53
CA THR A 157 10.71 21.37 9.33
C THR A 157 10.93 19.87 9.14
N TYR A 158 9.83 19.16 8.93
CA TYR A 158 9.82 17.72 8.66
C TYR A 158 9.39 17.48 7.21
N TYR A 159 10.00 16.51 6.56
CA TYR A 159 9.76 16.16 5.16
C TYR A 159 9.21 14.74 5.08
N TYR A 160 8.21 14.52 4.23
CA TYR A 160 7.46 13.28 4.18
C TYR A 160 7.19 12.83 2.75
N ARG A 161 7.34 11.53 2.53
CA ARG A 161 6.86 10.83 1.33
C ARG A 161 5.53 10.14 1.58
N LEU A 162 4.63 10.21 0.62
CA LEU A 162 3.30 9.59 0.70
C LEU A 162 3.36 8.07 0.43
N ILE A 163 2.91 7.28 1.40
CA ILE A 163 2.78 5.83 1.26
C ILE A 163 1.63 5.51 0.30
N GLY A 164 1.97 4.80 -0.77
CA GLY A 164 1.00 4.31 -1.73
C GLY A 164 0.88 5.14 -2.99
N SER A 165 1.79 6.07 -3.27
CA SER A 165 1.76 6.89 -4.49
C SER A 165 1.92 6.07 -5.78
N THR A 166 1.12 6.36 -6.82
CA THR A 166 1.24 5.85 -8.19
C THR A 166 2.41 6.46 -8.97
N ASN A 167 2.94 7.60 -8.53
CA ASN A 167 4.06 8.26 -9.21
C ASN A 167 5.42 7.82 -8.68
N ASP A 168 5.42 7.03 -7.61
CA ASP A 168 6.63 6.44 -7.01
C ASP A 168 6.98 5.05 -7.57
N PHE A 169 6.36 4.66 -8.68
CA PHE A 169 6.71 3.44 -9.38
C PHE A 169 7.85 3.67 -10.40
N PRO A 170 8.66 2.64 -10.74
CA PRO A 170 8.72 1.36 -10.04
C PRO A 170 9.32 1.53 -8.64
N ARG A 171 8.76 0.82 -7.68
CA ARG A 171 9.27 0.72 -6.31
C ARG A 171 10.39 -0.33 -6.26
N PRO A 172 11.35 -0.22 -5.31
CA PRO A 172 12.26 -1.33 -5.02
C PRO A 172 11.48 -2.62 -4.76
N ALA A 173 12.00 -3.75 -5.22
CA ALA A 173 11.40 -5.05 -4.92
C ALA A 173 11.33 -5.26 -3.39
N ILE A 174 10.23 -5.82 -2.90
CA ILE A 174 10.13 -6.30 -1.53
C ILE A 174 11.20 -7.37 -1.33
N ASP A 175 12.02 -7.18 -0.31
CA ASP A 175 13.01 -8.18 0.09
C ASP A 175 12.31 -9.44 0.61
N GLU A 176 12.47 -10.53 -0.12
CA GLU A 176 11.91 -11.83 0.23
C GLU A 176 12.84 -12.65 1.14
N SER A 177 14.02 -12.15 1.51
CA SER A 177 15.05 -12.90 2.25
C SER A 177 14.63 -13.32 3.67
N VAL A 178 13.68 -12.60 4.28
CA VAL A 178 13.14 -12.89 5.60
C VAL A 178 11.62 -12.84 5.59
N ALA A 179 11.01 -13.98 5.90
CA ALA A 179 9.56 -14.12 6.09
C ALA A 179 9.22 -14.02 7.58
N ILE A 180 8.31 -13.10 7.93
CA ILE A 180 7.72 -12.95 9.26
C ILE A 180 6.34 -13.61 9.25
N VAL A 181 6.09 -14.55 10.15
CA VAL A 181 4.80 -15.26 10.23
C VAL A 181 3.70 -14.30 10.68
N ARG A 182 2.71 -14.09 9.81
CA ARG A 182 1.48 -13.32 10.07
C ARG A 182 0.30 -14.29 10.16
N TYR A 183 -0.14 -14.53 11.38
CA TYR A 183 -1.25 -15.42 11.73
C TYR A 183 -1.97 -14.87 12.96
N VAL A 184 -2.50 -15.71 13.85
CA VAL A 184 -3.13 -15.32 15.11
C VAL A 184 -2.10 -15.27 16.24
N PRO A 185 -2.01 -14.19 17.04
CA PRO A 185 -1.15 -14.14 18.23
C PRO A 185 -1.36 -15.33 19.17
N GLY A 186 -0.27 -15.94 19.64
CA GLY A 186 -0.31 -17.15 20.46
C GLY A 186 -0.37 -18.47 19.66
N TYR A 187 -0.70 -18.41 18.38
CA TYR A 187 -0.75 -19.57 17.49
C TYR A 187 0.39 -19.55 16.47
N GLY A 188 0.61 -20.68 15.82
CA GLY A 188 1.52 -20.81 14.69
C GLY A 188 0.91 -21.62 13.56
N VAL A 189 1.63 -21.68 12.44
CA VAL A 189 1.16 -22.31 11.20
C VAL A 189 1.88 -23.61 10.93
N ASN A 190 1.22 -24.52 10.22
CA ASN A 190 1.85 -25.77 9.83
C ASN A 190 2.97 -25.52 8.82
N GLY A 191 4.10 -26.16 9.07
CA GLY A 191 5.18 -26.36 8.11
C GLY A 191 4.98 -27.64 7.33
N TYR A 192 5.55 -27.67 6.13
CA TYR A 192 5.39 -28.77 5.19
C TYR A 192 6.74 -29.28 4.70
N ARG A 193 6.80 -30.56 4.34
CA ARG A 193 7.87 -31.11 3.51
C ARG A 193 7.59 -30.85 2.03
N SER A 194 8.60 -31.07 1.20
CA SER A 194 8.51 -30.91 -0.26
C SER A 194 7.45 -31.79 -0.95
N ASP A 195 7.03 -32.90 -0.32
CA ASP A 195 5.93 -33.77 -0.76
C ASP A 195 4.54 -33.28 -0.29
N GLY A 196 4.50 -32.20 0.50
CA GLY A 196 3.28 -31.62 1.06
C GLY A 196 2.75 -32.35 2.30
N THR A 197 3.52 -33.23 2.92
CA THR A 197 3.21 -33.76 4.26
C THR A 197 3.47 -32.69 5.31
N VAL A 198 2.59 -32.60 6.32
CA VAL A 198 2.78 -31.68 7.45
C VAL A 198 3.94 -32.18 8.32
N ILE A 199 4.78 -31.27 8.78
CA ILE A 199 5.83 -31.56 9.75
C ILE A 199 5.20 -31.48 11.15
N PRO A 200 5.12 -32.58 11.93
CA PRO A 200 4.54 -32.57 13.26
C PRO A 200 5.22 -31.54 14.17
N GLY A 201 4.43 -30.76 14.92
CA GLY A 201 4.93 -29.75 15.86
C GLY A 201 5.53 -28.49 15.23
N SER A 202 5.58 -28.37 13.91
CA SER A 202 6.12 -27.19 13.21
C SER A 202 5.41 -25.89 13.60
N ASN A 203 4.12 -25.94 13.89
CA ASN A 203 3.31 -24.82 14.38
C ASN A 203 3.75 -24.28 15.75
N LEU A 204 4.54 -25.03 16.53
CA LEU A 204 5.14 -24.53 17.77
C LEU A 204 6.39 -23.66 17.51
N ASN A 205 7.02 -23.82 16.35
CA ASN A 205 8.19 -23.05 15.92
C ASN A 205 7.77 -21.88 15.01
N LEU A 206 6.90 -22.14 14.02
CA LEU A 206 6.34 -21.14 13.11
C LEU A 206 5.21 -20.32 13.76
N LYS A 207 5.48 -19.75 14.95
CA LYS A 207 4.53 -18.92 15.68
C LYS A 207 4.39 -17.54 15.05
N HIS A 208 3.23 -16.92 15.24
CA HIS A 208 3.01 -15.52 14.86
C HIS A 208 4.14 -14.62 15.37
N GLY A 209 4.65 -13.75 14.50
CA GLY A 209 5.74 -12.81 14.81
C GLY A 209 7.15 -13.40 14.69
N THR A 210 7.31 -14.71 14.47
CA THR A 210 8.64 -15.30 14.24
C THR A 210 9.16 -14.99 12.84
N SER A 211 10.48 -14.82 12.72
CA SER A 211 11.17 -14.46 11.49
C SER A 211 12.02 -15.62 10.99
N TRP A 212 11.96 -15.90 9.69
CA TRP A 212 12.60 -17.03 9.05
C TRP A 212 13.33 -16.61 7.79
N LYS A 213 14.61 -16.95 7.68
CA LYS A 213 15.34 -16.78 6.42
C LYS A 213 14.70 -17.65 5.35
N THR A 214 14.53 -17.10 4.16
CA THR A 214 14.04 -17.84 3.00
C THR A 214 15.19 -18.19 2.06
N PHE A 215 15.07 -19.34 1.42
CA PHE A 215 16.07 -19.87 0.47
C PHE A 215 15.43 -20.13 -0.90
N GLY A 216 14.40 -19.35 -1.24
CA GLY A 216 13.56 -19.53 -2.42
C GLY A 216 12.16 -20.06 -2.09
N SER A 217 11.35 -20.26 -3.12
CA SER A 217 9.97 -20.77 -2.99
C SER A 217 9.69 -21.96 -3.91
N LYS A 218 8.67 -22.75 -3.57
CA LYS A 218 8.21 -23.92 -4.33
C LYS A 218 6.69 -24.03 -4.26
N MET A 219 6.07 -24.49 -5.34
CA MET A 219 4.66 -24.89 -5.33
C MET A 219 4.50 -26.27 -4.69
N ILE A 220 3.69 -26.34 -3.64
CA ILE A 220 3.37 -27.57 -2.92
C ILE A 220 1.85 -27.63 -2.76
N LYS A 221 1.20 -28.62 -3.39
CA LYS A 221 -0.26 -28.80 -3.37
C LYS A 221 -1.04 -27.52 -3.75
N GLY A 222 -0.59 -26.82 -4.79
CA GLY A 222 -1.24 -25.60 -5.28
C GLY A 222 -0.97 -24.34 -4.45
N ARG A 223 -0.10 -24.39 -3.44
CA ARG A 223 0.28 -23.25 -2.61
C ARG A 223 1.75 -22.93 -2.78
N GLU A 224 2.08 -21.65 -2.87
CA GLU A 224 3.47 -21.20 -2.82
C GLU A 224 3.97 -21.28 -1.37
N MET A 225 5.11 -21.92 -1.18
CA MET A 225 5.76 -22.04 0.13
C MET A 225 7.23 -21.64 0.05
N PHE A 226 7.71 -20.90 1.04
CA PHE A 226 9.12 -20.56 1.19
C PHE A 226 9.89 -21.72 1.81
N LEU A 227 11.05 -22.04 1.26
CA LEU A 227 12.02 -22.91 1.89
C LEU A 227 12.68 -22.14 3.04
N VAL A 228 12.50 -22.59 4.27
CA VAL A 228 13.01 -21.91 5.49
C VAL A 228 14.02 -22.74 6.28
N GLY A 229 14.35 -23.93 5.78
CA GLY A 229 15.30 -24.86 6.38
C GLY A 229 15.40 -26.13 5.55
N ASN A 230 16.05 -27.18 6.07
CA ASN A 230 16.19 -28.44 5.34
C ASN A 230 14.83 -29.14 5.16
N ASN A 231 14.33 -29.22 3.92
CA ASN A 231 13.01 -29.78 3.58
C ASN A 231 11.86 -29.25 4.46
N TYR A 232 11.96 -27.97 4.84
CA TYR A 232 11.02 -27.29 5.74
C TYR A 232 10.46 -26.07 5.02
N TYR A 233 9.17 -26.15 4.68
CA TYR A 233 8.46 -25.15 3.88
C TYR A 233 7.39 -24.43 4.70
N LEU A 234 7.41 -23.10 4.64
CA LEU A 234 6.47 -22.18 5.27
C LEU A 234 5.49 -21.65 4.20
N PRO A 235 4.16 -21.80 4.35
CA PRO A 235 3.21 -21.22 3.41
C PRO A 235 3.33 -19.70 3.32
N ARG A 236 3.52 -19.18 2.10
CA ARG A 236 3.75 -17.74 1.84
C ARG A 236 2.60 -16.87 2.32
N GLU A 237 1.37 -17.34 2.16
CA GLU A 237 0.12 -16.65 2.54
C GLU A 237 0.02 -16.33 4.04
N TYR A 238 0.79 -17.01 4.90
CA TYR A 238 0.84 -16.73 6.34
C TYR A 238 2.05 -15.89 6.73
N THR A 239 2.51 -15.01 5.84
CA THR A 239 3.70 -14.18 6.07
C THR A 239 3.44 -12.72 5.72
N ASN A 240 4.37 -11.84 6.08
CA ASN A 240 4.44 -10.46 5.56
C ASN A 240 4.69 -10.38 4.04
N LEU A 241 5.01 -11.51 3.39
CA LEU A 241 5.32 -11.61 1.97
C LEU A 241 4.17 -12.25 1.19
N ASP A 242 2.95 -12.23 1.72
CA ASP A 242 1.76 -12.73 1.04
C ASP A 242 1.65 -12.15 -0.38
N ALA A 243 1.48 -13.04 -1.36
CA ALA A 243 1.32 -12.71 -2.77
C ALA A 243 -0.12 -12.90 -3.26
N SER A 244 -1.10 -13.05 -2.36
CA SER A 244 -2.52 -13.18 -2.71
C SER A 244 -3.07 -11.99 -3.51
N VAL A 245 -2.45 -10.82 -3.37
CA VAL A 245 -2.69 -9.63 -4.19
C VAL A 245 -1.36 -9.11 -4.74
N LEU A 246 -1.30 -8.89 -6.04
CA LEU A 246 -0.13 -8.38 -6.76
C LEU A 246 -0.40 -6.96 -7.23
N THR A 247 0.53 -6.07 -6.94
CA THR A 247 0.54 -4.70 -7.48
C THR A 247 1.51 -4.64 -8.65
N VAL A 248 1.06 -4.11 -9.79
CA VAL A 248 1.91 -3.93 -10.98
C VAL A 248 2.99 -2.89 -10.67
N ASN A 249 4.25 -3.31 -10.70
CA ASN A 249 5.42 -2.50 -10.41
C ASN A 249 6.19 -2.22 -11.71
N TYR A 250 5.91 -1.07 -12.34
CA TYR A 250 6.44 -0.69 -13.65
C TYR A 250 6.51 0.85 -13.79
N THR A 251 6.77 1.38 -14.97
CA THR A 251 6.83 2.83 -15.19
C THR A 251 5.44 3.49 -15.08
N PRO A 252 5.28 4.61 -14.33
CA PRO A 252 4.01 5.36 -14.25
C PRO A 252 3.49 5.76 -15.64
N GLY A 253 2.17 5.70 -15.84
CA GLY A 253 1.54 5.98 -17.15
C GLY A 253 1.62 4.83 -18.17
N TYR A 254 2.40 3.79 -17.89
CA TYR A 254 2.46 2.57 -18.72
C TYR A 254 1.72 1.40 -18.06
N GLY A 255 1.83 0.23 -18.69
CA GLY A 255 1.31 -1.01 -18.14
C GLY A 255 2.05 -2.23 -18.66
N VAL A 256 1.74 -3.38 -18.07
CA VAL A 256 2.45 -4.63 -18.28
C VAL A 256 1.56 -5.64 -18.99
N ASN A 257 2.08 -6.25 -20.05
CA ASN A 257 1.39 -7.30 -20.80
C ASN A 257 1.14 -8.52 -19.90
N THR A 258 -0.02 -9.16 -20.06
CA THR A 258 -0.29 -10.47 -19.46
C THR A 258 -0.15 -11.58 -20.49
N TYR A 259 0.09 -12.81 -20.04
CA TYR A 259 0.40 -13.92 -20.92
C TYR A 259 -0.49 -15.11 -20.64
N HIS A 260 -0.72 -15.93 -21.65
CA HIS A 260 -1.30 -17.26 -21.51
C HIS A 260 -0.24 -18.24 -20.99
N ARG A 261 -0.69 -19.42 -20.53
CA ARG A 261 0.19 -20.50 -20.06
C ARG A 261 1.19 -20.95 -21.12
N ASN A 262 0.82 -20.86 -22.40
CA ASN A 262 1.69 -21.18 -23.53
C ASN A 262 2.73 -20.07 -23.84
N GLY A 263 2.77 -18.99 -23.06
CA GLY A 263 3.70 -17.88 -23.23
C GLY A 263 3.29 -16.82 -24.25
N GLN A 264 2.14 -16.96 -24.91
CA GLN A 264 1.63 -15.95 -25.83
C GLN A 264 1.01 -14.77 -25.08
N TRP A 265 1.12 -13.56 -25.64
CA TRP A 265 0.46 -12.37 -25.10
C TRP A 265 -1.07 -12.52 -25.18
N THR A 266 -1.78 -12.13 -24.13
CA THR A 266 -3.26 -12.21 -24.06
C THR A 266 -3.99 -11.12 -24.83
N GLY A 267 -3.28 -10.12 -25.36
CA GLY A 267 -3.88 -8.87 -25.85
C GLY A 267 -4.19 -7.85 -24.74
N LYS A 268 -4.04 -8.23 -23.46
CA LYS A 268 -4.34 -7.38 -22.30
C LYS A 268 -3.08 -6.80 -21.67
N ARG A 269 -3.22 -5.60 -21.13
CA ARG A 269 -2.18 -4.86 -20.40
C ARG A 269 -2.75 -4.33 -19.09
N LEU A 270 -2.02 -4.51 -17.99
CA LEU A 270 -2.42 -4.04 -16.67
C LEU A 270 -1.72 -2.72 -16.37
N PRO A 271 -2.43 -1.66 -15.97
CA PRO A 271 -1.81 -0.37 -15.63
C PRO A 271 -0.83 -0.49 -14.46
N THR A 272 0.25 0.29 -14.47
CA THR A 272 1.14 0.45 -13.31
C THR A 272 0.35 0.87 -12.07
N GLY A 273 0.67 0.27 -10.92
CA GLY A 273 -0.03 0.52 -9.64
C GLY A 273 -1.38 -0.20 -9.48
N SER A 274 -1.92 -0.81 -10.54
CA SER A 274 -3.12 -1.65 -10.41
C SER A 274 -2.85 -2.90 -9.60
N SER A 275 -3.88 -3.40 -8.90
CA SER A 275 -3.77 -4.57 -8.03
C SER A 275 -4.68 -5.72 -8.48
N TRP A 276 -4.16 -6.93 -8.42
CA TRP A 276 -4.80 -8.13 -8.98
C TRP A 276 -4.68 -9.29 -8.01
N LYS A 277 -5.79 -10.01 -7.81
CA LYS A 277 -5.77 -11.24 -7.02
C LYS A 277 -4.93 -12.30 -7.74
N ALA A 278 -4.09 -13.00 -7.00
CA ALA A 278 -3.27 -14.09 -7.52
C ALA A 278 -3.67 -15.44 -6.92
N TYR A 279 -3.44 -16.50 -7.70
CA TYR A 279 -3.87 -17.86 -7.37
C TYR A 279 -2.71 -18.87 -7.32
N GLY A 280 -1.47 -18.39 -7.47
CA GLY A 280 -0.25 -19.20 -7.55
C GLY A 280 0.69 -18.68 -8.62
N PHE A 281 1.74 -19.44 -8.94
CA PHE A 281 2.68 -19.11 -10.01
C PHE A 281 3.05 -20.32 -10.85
N GLU A 282 3.53 -20.05 -12.06
CA GLU A 282 4.08 -21.03 -12.99
C GLU A 282 5.39 -20.54 -13.60
N MET A 283 6.21 -21.48 -14.07
CA MET A 283 7.36 -21.17 -14.90
C MET A 283 6.92 -21.15 -16.37
N ILE A 284 6.92 -19.98 -16.98
CA ILE A 284 6.59 -19.81 -18.41
C ILE A 284 7.79 -19.11 -19.06
N ASN A 285 8.35 -19.70 -20.11
CA ASN A 285 9.53 -19.20 -20.80
C ASN A 285 10.71 -18.87 -19.86
N GLY A 286 10.94 -19.71 -18.85
CA GLY A 286 12.05 -19.56 -17.89
C GLY A 286 11.84 -18.47 -16.84
N GLN A 287 10.62 -17.93 -16.69
CA GLN A 287 10.32 -16.86 -15.73
C GLN A 287 9.16 -17.25 -14.82
N ILE A 288 9.22 -16.81 -13.57
CA ILE A 288 8.10 -16.94 -12.63
C ILE A 288 7.00 -15.98 -13.07
N MET A 289 5.81 -16.52 -13.27
CA MET A 289 4.62 -15.77 -13.66
C MET A 289 3.48 -16.11 -12.69
N TYR A 290 2.87 -15.10 -12.09
CA TYR A 290 1.74 -15.30 -11.20
C TYR A 290 0.44 -15.43 -11.99
N GLY A 291 -0.36 -16.44 -11.68
CA GLY A 291 -1.69 -16.60 -12.25
C GLY A 291 -2.65 -15.59 -11.62
N ILE A 292 -3.26 -14.73 -12.44
CA ILE A 292 -4.19 -13.67 -12.00
C ILE A 292 -5.63 -13.87 -12.52
N GLY A 293 -5.86 -14.94 -13.28
CA GLY A 293 -7.14 -15.27 -13.89
C GLY A 293 -7.07 -16.62 -14.59
N THR A 294 -8.12 -16.94 -15.34
CA THR A 294 -8.17 -18.18 -16.13
C THR A 294 -7.21 -18.07 -17.31
N ASN A 295 -6.13 -18.86 -17.31
CA ASN A 295 -5.09 -18.83 -18.34
C ASN A 295 -4.52 -17.41 -18.59
N GLU A 296 -4.37 -16.62 -17.53
CA GLU A 296 -3.81 -15.27 -17.57
C GLU A 296 -2.76 -15.10 -16.46
N TYR A 297 -1.56 -14.70 -16.87
CA TYR A 297 -0.38 -14.68 -16.02
C TYR A 297 0.37 -13.35 -16.11
N LEU A 298 0.84 -12.85 -14.96
CA LEU A 298 1.61 -11.63 -14.79
C LEU A 298 3.07 -11.96 -14.42
N PRO A 299 4.10 -11.45 -15.13
CA PRO A 299 5.49 -11.72 -14.77
C PRO A 299 5.86 -11.20 -13.39
N LYS A 300 6.47 -12.03 -12.52
CA LYS A 300 6.91 -11.66 -11.17
C LYS A 300 7.78 -10.40 -11.17
N ARG A 301 8.66 -10.25 -12.16
CA ARG A 301 9.58 -9.10 -12.27
C ARG A 301 8.87 -7.74 -12.33
N TYR A 302 7.59 -7.71 -12.69
CA TYR A 302 6.75 -6.52 -12.80
C TYR A 302 5.70 -6.44 -11.69
N THR A 303 5.96 -7.08 -10.56
CA THR A 303 5.13 -7.01 -9.34
C THR A 303 5.92 -6.37 -8.22
N GLN A 304 5.32 -6.18 -7.04
CA GLN A 304 6.03 -5.73 -5.84
C GLN A 304 7.22 -6.62 -5.45
N PHE A 305 7.33 -7.84 -5.98
CA PHE A 305 8.45 -8.77 -5.73
C PHE A 305 9.53 -8.74 -6.82
N GLY A 306 9.47 -7.78 -7.73
CA GLY A 306 10.49 -7.57 -8.76
C GLY A 306 10.82 -6.09 -8.90
N ASN A 307 12.02 -5.78 -9.42
CA ASN A 307 12.52 -4.41 -9.50
C ASN A 307 11.77 -3.52 -10.51
N GLY A 308 10.77 -4.04 -11.24
CA GLY A 308 10.11 -3.30 -12.31
C GLY A 308 11.05 -2.99 -13.48
N LYS A 309 10.65 -2.03 -14.33
CA LYS A 309 11.54 -1.28 -15.24
C LYS A 309 11.20 0.19 -15.15
#